data_AF-A0A519WPS8-F1
#
_entry.id   AF-A0A519WPS8-F1
#
_cell.length_a   1.000
_cell.length_b   1.000
_cell.length_c   1.000
_cell.angle_alpha   90.00
_cell.angle_beta   90.00
_cell.angle_gamma   90.00
#
_symmetry.space_group_name_H-M   'P 1'
#
loop_
_entity.id
_entity.type
_entity.pdbx_description
1 polymer ?
#
loop_
_entity_poly.entity_id
_entity_poly.type
_entity_poly.pdbx_seq_one_letter_code
_entity_poly.pdbx_strand_id
1 'polypeptide(L)'
;MLEDLPFYLIIAFVLTTFVAVGMIVLLIKTSSKPMGTRSARAIIIAISLLLTVQAIISLCGIYKNSTDSIPPKIILLAVIPALFAIILIFNTRKGKLFIDSLSMQMLAYVHLIRIPVELVLYGLFVNGAIPELMTFEGRNMDILAGITAPLVGFFGISKGKMGKASLLVWNFICLGLLLNIVVNAVLSTPSPFQQFGFNQPNVAILNFPFSWLPAFIVPLVLFAHLATIRRLINYR
;
A
#
# COMPACT_ATOMS: atom_id res chain seq x y z
N MET A 1 -4.82 -21.74 -5.22
CA MET A 1 -3.99 -21.11 -4.16
C MET A 1 -2.54 -21.53 -4.38
N LEU A 2 -1.57 -20.90 -3.72
CA LEU A 2 -0.22 -21.49 -3.63
C LEU A 2 -0.37 -22.73 -2.75
N GLU A 3 -0.17 -23.93 -3.32
CA GLU A 3 -0.61 -25.20 -2.72
C GLU A 3 0.12 -25.54 -1.40
N ASP A 4 1.31 -24.97 -1.19
CA ASP A 4 2.14 -25.25 0.00
C ASP A 4 2.27 -24.08 0.97
N LEU A 5 1.47 -23.02 0.82
CA LEU A 5 1.61 -21.84 1.66
C LEU A 5 0.94 -22.04 3.03
N PRO A 6 1.65 -21.80 4.15
CA PRO A 6 1.04 -21.92 5.47
C PRO A 6 -0.19 -21.02 5.65
N PHE A 7 -1.26 -21.59 6.20
CA PHE A 7 -2.54 -20.90 6.35
C PHE A 7 -2.45 -19.62 7.20
N TYR A 8 -1.52 -19.57 8.16
CA TYR A 8 -1.32 -18.39 9.00
C TYR A 8 -0.87 -17.16 8.19
N LEU A 9 -0.15 -17.31 7.07
CA LEU A 9 0.25 -16.19 6.22
C LEU A 9 -0.95 -15.59 5.49
N ILE A 10 -1.87 -16.43 5.04
CA ILE A 10 -3.12 -16.01 4.41
C ILE A 10 -3.96 -15.22 5.42
N ILE A 11 -4.17 -15.77 6.62
CA ILE A 11 -4.91 -15.09 7.69
C ILE A 11 -4.23 -13.76 8.05
N ALA A 12 -2.92 -13.77 8.29
CA ALA A 12 -2.17 -12.58 8.65
C ALA A 12 -2.31 -11.48 7.60
N PHE A 13 -2.24 -11.82 6.31
CA PHE A 13 -2.38 -10.84 5.23
C PHE A 13 -3.82 -10.31 5.10
N VAL A 14 -4.83 -11.17 5.27
CA VAL A 14 -6.24 -10.75 5.29
C VAL A 14 -6.50 -9.80 6.46
N LEU A 15 -6.03 -10.14 7.67
CA LEU A 15 -6.13 -9.28 8.85
C LEU A 15 -5.41 -7.95 8.64
N THR A 16 -4.20 -7.98 8.07
CA THR A 16 -3.45 -6.77 7.70
C THR A 16 -4.26 -5.89 6.75
N THR A 17 -4.89 -6.48 5.73
CA THR A 17 -5.74 -5.74 4.80
C THR A 17 -6.94 -5.10 5.51
N PHE A 18 -7.60 -5.82 6.43
CA PHE A 18 -8.70 -5.26 7.21
C PHE A 18 -8.25 -4.15 8.17
N VAL A 19 -7.06 -4.26 8.77
CA VAL A 19 -6.45 -3.18 9.55
C VAL A 19 -6.21 -1.95 8.66
N ALA A 20 -5.71 -2.13 7.44
CA ALA A 20 -5.53 -1.03 6.48
C ALA A 20 -6.86 -0.34 6.12
N VAL A 21 -7.93 -1.12 5.91
CA VAL A 21 -9.29 -0.56 5.73
C VAL A 21 -9.74 0.20 6.99
N GLY A 22 -9.49 -0.37 8.18
CA GLY A 22 -9.77 0.28 9.47
C GLY A 22 -9.03 1.62 9.62
N MET A 23 -7.77 1.71 9.19
CA MET A 23 -7.00 2.95 9.18
C MET A 23 -7.64 4.02 8.28
N ILE A 24 -8.22 3.65 7.13
CA ILE A 24 -8.98 4.60 6.30
C ILE A 24 -10.23 5.10 7.03
N VAL A 25 -10.96 4.21 7.70
CA VAL A 25 -12.13 4.61 8.49
C VAL A 25 -11.72 5.58 9.60
N LEU A 26 -10.59 5.33 10.27
CA LEU A 26 -10.05 6.23 11.28
C LEU A 26 -9.59 7.57 10.69
N LEU A 27 -8.94 7.57 9.52
CA LEU A 27 -8.58 8.80 8.79
C LEU A 27 -9.79 9.66 8.48
N ILE A 28 -10.89 9.03 8.03
CA ILE A 28 -12.16 9.72 7.75
C ILE A 28 -12.76 10.28 9.05
N LYS A 29 -12.80 9.48 10.13
CA LYS A 29 -13.40 9.88 11.41
C LYS A 29 -12.61 11.00 12.12
N THR A 30 -11.29 11.01 11.98
CA THR A 30 -10.40 12.00 12.61
C THR A 30 -10.12 13.21 11.72
N SER A 31 -10.81 13.32 10.57
CA SER A 31 -10.69 14.49 9.69
C SER A 31 -11.26 15.74 10.37
N SER A 32 -10.61 16.88 10.15
CA SER A 32 -10.97 18.17 10.75
C SER A 32 -12.31 18.71 10.28
N LYS A 33 -12.77 18.27 9.10
CA LYS A 33 -14.11 18.53 8.57
C LYS A 33 -14.84 17.20 8.46
N PRO A 34 -15.82 16.92 9.33
CA PRO A 34 -16.49 15.63 9.35
C PRO A 34 -17.16 15.40 7.99
N MET A 35 -16.71 14.36 7.31
CA MET A 35 -17.33 13.94 6.07
C MET A 35 -18.72 13.38 6.37
N GLY A 36 -19.72 13.76 5.58
CA GLY A 36 -21.07 13.26 5.76
C GLY A 36 -21.11 11.73 5.71
N THR A 37 -21.93 11.11 6.57
CA THR A 37 -22.02 9.65 6.73
C THR A 37 -22.24 8.90 5.42
N ARG A 38 -22.98 9.51 4.47
CA ARG A 38 -23.19 8.96 3.12
C ARG A 38 -21.89 8.82 2.32
N SER A 39 -21.02 9.83 2.35
CA SER A 39 -19.74 9.80 1.62
C SER A 39 -18.74 8.84 2.26
N ALA A 40 -18.70 8.77 3.59
CA ALA A 40 -17.90 7.77 4.32
C ALA A 40 -18.34 6.34 3.96
N ARG A 41 -19.65 6.09 3.97
CA ARG A 41 -20.21 4.80 3.56
C ARG A 41 -19.89 4.47 2.10
N ALA A 42 -19.98 5.44 1.19
CA ALA A 42 -19.65 5.24 -0.22
C ALA A 42 -18.17 4.85 -0.43
N ILE A 43 -17.22 5.46 0.29
CA ILE A 43 -15.80 5.09 0.22
C ILE A 43 -15.58 3.67 0.72
N ILE A 44 -16.18 3.30 1.87
CA ILE A 44 -16.06 1.94 2.41
C ILE A 44 -16.65 0.92 1.43
N ILE A 45 -17.83 1.19 0.87
CA ILE A 45 -18.44 0.32 -0.15
C ILE A 45 -17.54 0.19 -1.37
N ALA A 46 -16.95 1.29 -1.86
CA ALA A 46 -16.06 1.26 -3.01
C ALA A 46 -14.80 0.43 -2.74
N ILE A 47 -14.20 0.54 -1.55
CA ILE A 47 -13.05 -0.27 -1.15
C ILE A 47 -13.45 -1.75 -1.00
N SER A 48 -14.58 -2.05 -0.37
CA SER A 48 -15.07 -3.43 -0.24
C SER A 48 -15.39 -4.05 -1.60
N LEU A 49 -15.95 -3.28 -2.53
CA LEU A 49 -16.20 -3.71 -3.90
C LEU A 49 -14.87 -3.96 -4.63
N LEU A 50 -13.90 -3.04 -4.52
CA LEU A 50 -12.56 -3.21 -5.08
C LEU A 50 -11.92 -4.51 -4.57
N LEU A 51 -11.85 -4.71 -3.25
CA LEU A 51 -11.25 -5.90 -2.66
C LEU A 51 -11.96 -7.18 -3.10
N THR A 52 -13.30 -7.17 -3.13
CA THR A 52 -14.09 -8.31 -3.63
C THR A 52 -13.79 -8.62 -5.09
N VAL A 53 -13.77 -7.60 -5.96
CA VAL A 53 -13.46 -7.76 -7.39
C VAL A 53 -12.06 -8.32 -7.57
N GLN A 54 -11.06 -7.77 -6.88
CA GLN A 54 -9.68 -8.23 -6.96
C GLN A 54 -9.52 -9.66 -6.43
N ALA A 55 -10.26 -10.03 -5.40
CA ALA A 55 -10.30 -11.40 -4.89
C ALA A 55 -10.88 -12.36 -5.93
N ILE A 56 -12.02 -12.03 -6.55
CA ILE A 56 -12.64 -12.84 -7.61
C ILE A 56 -11.67 -13.00 -8.80
N ILE A 57 -11.07 -11.91 -9.29
CA ILE A 57 -10.11 -11.95 -10.40
C ILE A 57 -8.94 -12.89 -10.10
N SER A 58 -8.41 -12.82 -8.86
CA SER A 58 -7.30 -13.66 -8.41
C SER A 58 -7.70 -15.13 -8.26
N LEU A 59 -8.89 -15.40 -7.71
CA LEU A 59 -9.42 -16.76 -7.50
C LEU A 59 -9.78 -17.44 -8.82
N CYS A 60 -10.27 -16.69 -9.81
CA CYS A 60 -10.47 -17.16 -11.18
C CYS A 60 -9.14 -17.37 -11.93
N GLY A 61 -7.98 -17.08 -11.33
CA GLY A 61 -6.67 -17.27 -11.94
C GLY A 61 -6.36 -16.28 -13.07
N ILE A 62 -7.13 -15.20 -13.22
CA ILE A 62 -6.98 -14.24 -14.33
C ILE A 62 -5.59 -13.60 -14.35
N TYR A 63 -5.02 -13.29 -13.17
CA TYR A 63 -3.67 -12.74 -13.06
C TYR A 63 -2.56 -13.71 -13.48
N LYS A 64 -2.81 -15.02 -13.37
CA LYS A 64 -1.85 -16.06 -13.75
C LYS A 64 -1.99 -16.47 -15.21
N ASN A 65 -3.19 -16.36 -15.76
CA ASN A 65 -3.45 -16.72 -17.13
C ASN A 65 -2.75 -15.71 -18.05
N SER A 66 -1.81 -16.17 -18.89
CA SER A 66 -1.06 -15.34 -19.85
C SER A 66 -0.20 -14.25 -19.18
N THR A 67 0.78 -14.67 -18.38
CA THR A 67 1.76 -13.76 -17.74
C THR A 67 2.54 -12.92 -18.74
N ASP A 68 2.65 -13.36 -20.00
CA ASP A 68 3.41 -12.69 -21.06
C ASP A 68 2.67 -11.51 -21.73
N SER A 69 1.48 -11.15 -21.24
CA SER A 69 0.71 -10.02 -21.76
C SER A 69 1.39 -8.68 -21.46
N ILE A 70 1.37 -7.74 -22.41
CA ILE A 70 1.85 -6.37 -22.21
C ILE A 70 0.68 -5.37 -22.34
N PRO A 71 0.35 -4.60 -21.28
CA PRO A 71 0.91 -4.67 -19.92
C PRO A 71 0.43 -5.91 -19.15
N PRO A 72 1.18 -6.38 -18.12
CA PRO A 72 0.77 -7.47 -17.25
C PRO A 72 -0.60 -7.21 -16.61
N LYS A 73 -1.44 -8.25 -16.55
CA LYS A 73 -2.83 -8.13 -16.07
C LYS A 73 -2.95 -7.57 -14.65
N ILE A 74 -2.01 -7.89 -13.75
CA ILE A 74 -1.97 -7.33 -12.40
C ILE A 74 -1.74 -5.81 -12.42
N ILE A 75 -0.89 -5.32 -13.31
CA ILE A 75 -0.67 -3.88 -13.48
C ILE A 75 -1.94 -3.24 -14.06
N LEU A 76 -2.50 -3.84 -15.11
CA LEU A 76 -3.67 -3.31 -15.81
C LEU A 76 -4.92 -3.24 -14.94
N LEU A 77 -5.22 -4.30 -14.18
CA LEU A 77 -6.50 -4.44 -13.46
C LEU A 77 -6.40 -4.09 -11.97
N ALA A 78 -5.21 -4.04 -11.38
CA ALA A 78 -5.03 -3.70 -9.96
C ALA A 78 -4.36 -2.33 -9.79
N VAL A 79 -3.15 -2.17 -10.36
CA VAL A 79 -2.31 -0.98 -10.12
C VAL A 79 -2.87 0.26 -10.82
N ILE A 80 -3.19 0.17 -12.12
CA ILE A 80 -3.68 1.33 -12.89
C ILE A 80 -4.97 1.91 -12.30
N PRO A 81 -6.02 1.11 -11.97
CA PRO A 81 -7.22 1.66 -11.36
C PRO A 81 -6.97 2.36 -10.02
N ALA A 82 -6.06 1.81 -9.20
CA ALA A 82 -5.72 2.42 -7.91
C ALA A 82 -4.96 3.74 -8.07
N LEU A 83 -3.98 3.80 -8.99
CA LEU A 83 -3.28 5.04 -9.33
C LEU A 83 -4.24 6.08 -9.95
N PHE A 84 -5.15 5.64 -10.81
CA PHE A 84 -6.17 6.51 -11.38
C PHE A 84 -7.08 7.11 -10.30
N ALA A 85 -7.50 6.32 -9.30
CA ALA A 85 -8.25 6.83 -8.16
C ALA A 85 -7.47 7.91 -7.38
N ILE A 86 -6.17 7.68 -7.12
CA ILE A 86 -5.31 8.69 -6.48
C ILE A 86 -5.26 9.97 -7.33
N ILE A 87 -5.00 9.86 -8.63
CA ILE A 87 -4.95 11.00 -9.55
C ILE A 87 -6.25 11.80 -9.53
N LEU A 88 -7.41 11.12 -9.57
CA LEU A 88 -8.72 11.75 -9.48
C LEU A 88 -8.92 12.51 -8.16
N ILE A 89 -8.53 11.92 -7.02
CA ILE A 89 -8.64 12.58 -5.72
C ILE A 89 -7.75 13.84 -5.67
N PHE A 90 -6.54 13.78 -6.21
CA PHE A 90 -5.63 14.92 -6.21
C PHE A 90 -6.02 16.03 -7.20
N ASN A 91 -6.79 15.72 -8.24
CA ASN A 91 -7.16 16.70 -9.28
C ASN A 91 -8.56 17.30 -9.10
N THR A 92 -9.49 16.60 -8.47
CA THR A 92 -10.86 17.11 -8.24
C THR A 92 -10.94 18.08 -7.06
N ARG A 93 -11.83 19.08 -7.13
CA ARG A 93 -12.05 20.03 -6.03
C ARG A 93 -12.47 19.33 -4.73
N LYS A 94 -13.36 18.34 -4.83
CA LYS A 94 -13.82 17.56 -3.67
C LYS A 94 -12.69 16.73 -3.06
N GLY A 95 -11.84 16.10 -3.89
CA GLY A 95 -10.73 15.30 -3.41
C GLY A 95 -9.62 16.13 -2.76
N LYS A 96 -9.29 17.31 -3.31
CA LYS A 96 -8.36 18.26 -2.67
C LYS A 96 -8.86 18.69 -1.29
N LEU A 97 -10.14 19.08 -1.18
CA LEU A 97 -10.76 19.44 0.10
C LEU A 97 -10.75 18.29 1.11
N PHE A 98 -10.95 17.05 0.64
CA PHE A 98 -10.84 15.85 1.46
C PHE A 98 -9.42 15.63 1.97
N ILE A 99 -8.40 15.70 1.11
CA ILE A 99 -6.99 15.56 1.52
C ILE A 99 -6.63 16.62 2.56
N ASP A 100 -7.02 17.87 2.32
CA ASP A 100 -6.68 19.00 3.18
C ASP A 100 -7.38 18.91 4.56
N SER A 101 -8.44 18.09 4.70
CA SER A 101 -9.12 17.84 5.99
C SER A 101 -8.57 16.66 6.79
N LEU A 102 -7.74 15.79 6.21
CA LEU A 102 -7.20 14.61 6.91
C LEU A 102 -6.34 15.01 8.12
N SER A 103 -6.10 14.11 9.06
CA SER A 103 -5.13 14.33 10.16
C SER A 103 -3.71 13.99 9.69
N MET A 104 -2.73 14.89 9.87
CA MET A 104 -1.32 14.61 9.52
C MET A 104 -0.77 13.46 10.38
N GLN A 105 -1.18 13.39 11.65
CA GLN A 105 -0.79 12.33 12.56
C GLN A 105 -1.29 10.96 12.07
N MET A 106 -2.55 10.88 11.65
CA MET A 106 -3.10 9.62 11.14
C MET A 106 -2.51 9.23 9.79
N LEU A 107 -2.18 10.21 8.93
CA LEU A 107 -1.44 9.94 7.69
C LEU A 107 -0.06 9.32 7.99
N ALA A 108 0.64 9.81 9.02
CA ALA A 108 1.88 9.18 9.46
C ALA A 108 1.63 7.74 9.96
N TYR A 109 0.60 7.52 10.78
CA TYR A 109 0.29 6.19 11.32
C TYR A 109 -0.16 5.17 10.28
N VAL A 110 -0.64 5.56 9.10
CA VAL A 110 -0.89 4.61 8.00
C VAL A 110 0.37 3.80 7.68
N HIS A 111 1.56 4.39 7.78
CA HIS A 111 2.81 3.70 7.47
C HIS A 111 3.13 2.55 8.43
N LEU A 112 2.48 2.46 9.61
CA LEU A 112 2.59 1.28 10.49
C LEU A 112 2.19 -0.02 9.78
N ILE A 113 1.30 0.05 8.79
CA ILE A 113 0.84 -1.13 8.04
C ILE A 113 1.99 -1.87 7.33
N ARG A 114 3.11 -1.18 7.09
CA ARG A 114 4.30 -1.75 6.46
C ARG A 114 4.92 -2.84 7.32
N ILE A 115 4.88 -2.72 8.65
CA ILE A 115 5.48 -3.73 9.55
C ILE A 115 4.85 -5.11 9.33
N PRO A 116 3.53 -5.31 9.49
CA PRO A 116 2.93 -6.61 9.26
C PRO A 116 3.03 -7.05 7.80
N VAL A 117 2.98 -6.14 6.81
CA VAL A 117 3.21 -6.47 5.40
C VAL A 117 4.59 -7.08 5.20
N GLU A 118 5.64 -6.45 5.70
CA GLU A 118 7.03 -6.92 5.57
C GLU A 118 7.26 -8.26 6.29
N LEU A 119 6.62 -8.49 7.44
CA LEU A 119 6.64 -9.78 8.12
C LEU A 119 5.96 -10.88 7.28
N VAL A 120 4.85 -10.57 6.61
CA VAL A 120 4.21 -11.52 5.67
C VAL A 120 5.09 -11.74 4.44
N LEU A 121 5.70 -10.69 3.86
CA LEU A 121 6.62 -10.83 2.73
C LEU A 121 7.80 -11.74 3.09
N TYR A 122 8.39 -11.55 4.27
CA TYR A 122 9.43 -12.45 4.76
C TYR A 122 8.95 -13.90 4.87
N GLY A 123 7.75 -14.12 5.44
CA GLY A 123 7.15 -15.46 5.46
C GLY A 123 6.91 -16.05 4.07
N LEU A 124 6.50 -15.23 3.10
CA LEU A 124 6.34 -15.65 1.70
C LEU A 124 7.68 -16.05 1.07
N PHE A 125 8.77 -15.35 1.40
CA PHE A 125 10.11 -15.68 0.94
C PHE A 125 10.57 -17.03 1.48
N VAL A 126 10.43 -17.27 2.79
CA VAL A 126 10.78 -18.55 3.42
C VAL A 126 10.01 -19.72 2.78
N ASN A 127 8.81 -19.47 2.28
CA ASN A 127 7.96 -20.47 1.61
C ASN A 127 8.05 -20.43 0.06
N GLY A 128 9.09 -19.82 -0.52
CA GLY A 128 9.35 -19.92 -1.96
C GLY A 128 8.48 -19.03 -2.87
N ALA A 129 7.65 -18.14 -2.32
CA ALA A 129 6.61 -17.42 -3.08
C ALA A 129 7.03 -16.02 -3.59
N ILE A 130 8.09 -15.44 -3.02
CA ILE A 130 8.74 -14.19 -3.46
C ILE A 130 10.25 -14.28 -3.27
N PRO A 131 11.09 -13.52 -4.00
CA PRO A 131 12.55 -13.56 -3.82
C PRO A 131 13.02 -12.81 -2.57
N GLU A 132 14.20 -13.19 -2.06
CA GLU A 132 14.87 -12.58 -0.90
C GLU A 132 15.04 -11.06 -1.03
N LEU A 133 15.35 -10.56 -2.23
CA LEU A 133 15.55 -9.13 -2.49
C LEU A 133 14.32 -8.26 -2.13
N MET A 134 13.12 -8.85 -2.06
CA MET A 134 11.89 -8.18 -1.69
C MET A 134 11.64 -8.14 -0.17
N THR A 135 12.51 -8.72 0.64
CA THR A 135 12.41 -8.72 2.11
C THR A 135 13.44 -7.79 2.74
N PHE A 136 13.25 -7.53 4.04
CA PHE A 136 14.19 -6.77 4.85
C PHE A 136 15.53 -7.46 5.10
N GLU A 137 15.64 -8.78 4.83
CA GLU A 137 16.96 -9.46 4.82
C GLU A 137 17.74 -9.15 3.54
N GLY A 138 17.03 -8.91 2.44
CA GLY A 138 17.61 -8.52 1.17
C GLY A 138 17.79 -7.01 1.02
N ARG A 139 17.08 -6.41 0.06
CA ARG A 139 17.26 -5.00 -0.35
C ARG A 139 16.08 -4.10 0.05
N ASN A 140 15.12 -4.62 0.80
CA ASN A 140 13.89 -3.92 1.12
C ASN A 140 13.88 -3.39 2.56
N MET A 141 14.37 -2.17 2.76
CA MET A 141 14.35 -1.51 4.08
C MET A 141 13.02 -0.82 4.41
N ASP A 142 11.93 -1.14 3.71
CA ASP A 142 10.63 -0.46 3.86
C ASP A 142 10.01 -0.64 5.27
N ILE A 143 10.42 -1.70 5.99
CA ILE A 143 10.06 -1.90 7.40
C ILE A 143 10.49 -0.72 8.29
N LEU A 144 11.60 -0.05 7.98
CA LEU A 144 12.07 1.12 8.74
C LEU A 144 11.11 2.30 8.64
N ALA A 145 10.43 2.48 7.50
CA ALA A 145 9.39 3.49 7.36
C ALA A 145 8.22 3.20 8.30
N GLY A 146 7.86 1.92 8.47
CA GLY A 146 6.83 1.49 9.42
C GLY A 146 7.25 1.70 10.87
N ILE A 147 8.46 1.31 11.25
CA ILE A 147 8.98 1.43 12.63
C ILE A 147 9.12 2.90 13.05
N THR A 148 9.53 3.77 12.13
CA THR A 148 9.71 5.21 12.44
C THR A 148 8.40 6.00 12.44
N ALA A 149 7.33 5.48 11.84
CA ALA A 149 6.05 6.17 11.71
C ALA A 149 5.39 6.61 13.04
N PRO A 150 5.35 5.78 14.12
CA PRO A 150 4.83 6.20 15.42
C PRO A 150 5.61 7.37 16.02
N LEU A 151 6.94 7.35 15.90
CA LEU A 151 7.82 8.39 16.41
C LEU A 151 7.57 9.71 15.68
N VAL A 152 7.47 9.67 14.35
CA VAL A 152 7.16 10.86 13.54
C VAL A 152 5.75 11.37 13.81
N GLY A 153 4.76 10.48 13.88
CA GLY A 153 3.37 10.86 14.17
C GLY A 153 3.22 11.48 15.56
N PHE A 154 3.81 10.89 16.60
CA PHE A 154 3.66 11.39 17.97
C PHE A 154 4.63 12.54 18.30
N PHE A 155 5.94 12.33 18.18
CA PHE A 155 6.91 13.36 18.54
C PHE A 155 7.01 14.44 17.47
N GLY A 156 7.05 14.05 16.20
CA GLY A 156 7.19 14.99 15.10
C GLY A 156 5.96 15.88 14.95
N ILE A 157 4.79 15.27 14.84
CA ILE A 157 3.54 15.97 14.52
C ILE A 157 2.78 16.39 15.79
N SER A 158 2.38 15.46 16.67
CA SER A 158 1.55 15.82 17.83
C SER A 158 2.27 16.68 18.87
N LYS A 159 3.56 16.44 19.12
CA LYS A 159 4.38 17.26 20.02
C LYS A 159 5.12 18.40 19.31
N GLY A 160 4.96 18.54 17.99
CA GLY A 160 5.56 19.61 17.20
C GLY A 160 7.09 19.64 17.22
N LYS A 161 7.76 18.51 17.51
CA LYS A 161 9.23 18.47 17.62
C LYS A 161 9.95 18.41 16.26
N MET A 162 9.23 18.19 15.16
CA MET A 162 9.79 18.20 13.81
C MET A 162 9.22 19.36 13.00
N GLY A 163 10.11 20.17 12.42
CA GLY A 163 9.72 21.22 11.48
C GLY A 163 9.29 20.65 10.13
N LYS A 164 8.70 21.52 9.29
CA LYS A 164 8.24 21.21 7.92
C LYS A 164 9.32 20.51 7.08
N ALA A 165 10.56 20.99 7.13
CA ALA A 165 11.67 20.40 6.37
C ALA A 165 11.96 18.95 6.80
N SER A 166 12.06 18.68 8.11
CA SER A 166 12.31 17.33 8.63
C SER A 166 11.18 16.35 8.28
N LEU A 167 9.93 16.80 8.33
CA LEU A 167 8.78 15.99 7.93
C LEU A 167 8.77 15.68 6.42
N LEU A 168 9.18 16.63 5.59
CA LEU A 168 9.34 16.42 4.15
C LEU A 168 10.48 15.45 3.84
N VAL A 169 11.65 15.62 4.48
CA VAL A 169 12.79 14.72 4.33
C VAL A 169 12.40 13.29 4.69
N TRP A 170 11.75 13.08 5.83
CA TRP A 170 11.26 11.75 6.22
C TRP A 170 10.29 11.18 5.18
N ASN A 171 9.33 11.96 4.69
CA ASN A 171 8.39 11.51 3.67
C ASN A 171 9.09 11.12 2.36
N PHE A 172 10.05 11.90 1.88
CA PHE A 172 10.76 11.60 0.64
C PHE A 172 11.68 10.36 0.78
N ILE A 173 12.33 10.18 1.93
CA ILE A 173 13.10 8.96 2.22
C ILE A 173 12.18 7.74 2.20
N CYS A 174 11.07 7.78 2.94
CA CYS A 174 10.10 6.67 2.99
C CYS A 174 9.39 6.41 1.66
N LEU A 175 9.18 7.45 0.84
CA LEU A 175 8.67 7.31 -0.52
C LEU A 175 9.73 6.65 -1.43
N GLY A 176 11.00 6.99 -1.28
CA GLY A 176 12.11 6.31 -1.97
C GLY A 176 12.16 4.82 -1.62
N LEU A 177 11.98 4.46 -0.35
CA LEU A 177 11.86 3.07 0.09
C LEU A 177 10.65 2.36 -0.55
N LEU A 178 9.48 3.02 -0.59
CA LEU A 178 8.29 2.49 -1.27
C LEU A 178 8.57 2.19 -2.75
N LEU A 179 9.18 3.16 -3.45
CA LEU A 179 9.47 3.03 -4.87
C LEU A 179 10.48 1.91 -5.12
N ASN A 180 11.49 1.76 -4.26
CA ASN A 180 12.45 0.67 -4.33
C ASN A 180 11.74 -0.69 -4.28
N ILE A 181 10.88 -0.93 -3.28
CA ILE A 181 10.17 -2.21 -3.19
C ILE A 181 9.17 -2.41 -4.34
N VAL A 182 8.47 -1.36 -4.79
CA VAL A 182 7.54 -1.46 -5.92
C VAL A 182 8.27 -1.82 -7.22
N VAL A 183 9.42 -1.19 -7.49
CA VAL A 183 10.25 -1.50 -8.66
C VAL A 183 10.74 -2.93 -8.60
N ASN A 184 11.30 -3.36 -7.46
CA ASN A 184 11.76 -4.73 -7.26
C ASN A 184 10.62 -5.75 -7.40
N ALA A 185 9.42 -5.44 -6.90
CA ALA A 185 8.25 -6.29 -7.02
C ALA A 185 7.86 -6.48 -8.49
N VAL A 186 7.79 -5.40 -9.27
CA VAL A 186 7.47 -5.46 -10.71
C VAL A 186 8.54 -6.24 -11.46
N LEU A 187 9.82 -5.93 -11.23
CA LEU A 187 10.94 -6.59 -11.89
C LEU A 187 11.18 -8.03 -11.42
N SER A 188 10.51 -8.49 -10.36
CA SER A 188 10.57 -9.89 -9.90
C SER A 188 9.32 -10.69 -10.21
N THR A 189 8.25 -10.06 -10.69
CA THR A 189 6.99 -10.73 -11.01
C THR A 189 7.12 -11.44 -12.35
N PRO A 190 6.69 -12.72 -12.48
CA PRO A 190 6.70 -13.44 -13.75
C PRO A 190 5.86 -12.68 -14.79
N SER A 191 6.54 -11.98 -15.68
CA SER A 191 5.99 -11.07 -16.68
C SER A 191 7.09 -10.66 -17.67
N PRO A 192 6.75 -10.03 -18.81
CA PRO A 192 7.75 -9.52 -19.75
C PRO A 192 8.71 -8.47 -19.16
N PHE A 193 8.39 -7.92 -17.98
CA PHE A 193 9.22 -6.96 -17.26
C PHE A 193 10.16 -7.61 -16.23
N GLN A 194 10.12 -8.93 -16.07
CA GLN A 194 10.96 -9.62 -15.09
C GLN A 194 12.44 -9.47 -15.43
N GLN A 195 13.23 -9.00 -14.47
CA GLN A 195 14.68 -8.87 -14.52
C GLN A 195 15.39 -9.50 -13.32
N PHE A 196 14.64 -9.81 -12.25
CA PHE A 196 15.17 -10.39 -11.02
C PHE A 196 14.36 -11.60 -10.56
N GLY A 197 14.89 -12.35 -9.59
CA GLY A 197 14.18 -13.43 -8.93
C GLY A 197 13.81 -14.61 -9.84
N PHE A 198 14.54 -14.87 -10.93
CA PHE A 198 14.20 -15.96 -11.85
C PHE A 198 14.11 -17.34 -11.18
N ASN A 199 14.97 -17.60 -10.19
CA ASN A 199 14.95 -18.85 -9.42
C ASN A 199 13.76 -18.94 -8.45
N GLN A 200 13.26 -17.79 -7.97
CA GLN A 200 12.18 -17.69 -6.99
C GLN A 200 11.36 -16.42 -7.29
N PRO A 201 10.50 -16.45 -8.31
CA PRO A 201 9.81 -15.25 -8.78
C PRO A 201 8.71 -14.82 -7.81
N ASN A 202 8.31 -13.55 -7.89
CA ASN A 202 7.20 -12.99 -7.13
C ASN A 202 5.86 -13.46 -7.69
N VAL A 203 5.49 -14.70 -7.36
CA VAL A 203 4.20 -15.30 -7.72
C VAL A 203 3.10 -14.95 -6.72
N ALA A 204 3.46 -14.53 -5.50
CA ALA A 204 2.52 -14.21 -4.43
C ALA A 204 1.47 -13.19 -4.89
N ILE A 205 1.89 -12.06 -5.46
CA ILE A 205 0.96 -10.97 -5.84
C ILE A 205 -0.07 -11.34 -6.92
N LEU A 206 0.12 -12.47 -7.61
CA LEU A 206 -0.82 -13.01 -8.60
C LEU A 206 -1.91 -13.89 -7.96
N ASN A 207 -1.84 -14.11 -6.64
CA ASN A 207 -2.70 -14.99 -5.88
C ASN A 207 -3.51 -14.21 -4.84
N PHE A 208 -4.73 -14.67 -4.57
CA PHE A 208 -5.45 -14.25 -3.38
C PHE A 208 -4.78 -14.82 -2.12
N PRO A 209 -4.65 -14.05 -1.02
CA PRO A 209 -5.09 -12.66 -0.82
C PRO A 209 -4.04 -11.60 -1.17
N PHE A 210 -2.83 -12.00 -1.54
CA PHE A 210 -1.67 -11.11 -1.70
C PHE A 210 -1.80 -10.13 -2.87
N SER A 211 -2.67 -10.39 -3.84
CA SER A 211 -3.04 -9.43 -4.89
C SER A 211 -3.65 -8.13 -4.35
N TRP A 212 -4.18 -8.13 -3.13
CA TRP A 212 -4.59 -6.90 -2.44
C TRP A 212 -3.42 -5.97 -2.09
N LEU A 213 -2.18 -6.48 -2.07
CA LEU A 213 -0.98 -5.65 -1.84
C LEU A 213 -0.84 -4.56 -2.91
N PRO A 214 -0.67 -4.89 -4.22
CA PRO A 214 -0.60 -3.87 -5.27
C PRO A 214 -1.95 -3.20 -5.56
N ALA A 215 -3.08 -3.86 -5.29
CA ALA A 215 -4.40 -3.31 -5.57
C ALA A 215 -4.85 -2.22 -4.57
N PHE A 216 -4.41 -2.32 -3.31
CA PHE A 216 -4.96 -1.50 -2.23
C PHE A 216 -3.92 -1.01 -1.23
N ILE A 217 -3.13 -1.89 -0.61
CA ILE A 217 -2.22 -1.50 0.49
C ILE A 217 -1.12 -0.55 -0.02
N VAL A 218 -0.42 -0.92 -1.10
CA VAL A 218 0.63 -0.07 -1.69
C VAL A 218 0.05 1.29 -2.14
N PRO A 219 -1.08 1.35 -2.88
CA PRO A 219 -1.75 2.62 -3.19
C PRO A 219 -2.15 3.45 -1.96
N LEU A 220 -2.62 2.83 -0.88
CA LEU A 220 -2.96 3.53 0.36
C LEU A 220 -1.74 4.21 0.99
N VAL A 221 -0.62 3.48 1.07
CA VAL A 221 0.65 4.00 1.59
C VAL A 221 1.19 5.13 0.70
N LEU A 222 1.11 4.96 -0.62
CA LEU A 222 1.45 6.02 -1.58
C LEU A 222 0.58 7.27 -1.39
N PHE A 223 -0.73 7.08 -1.26
CA PHE A 223 -1.68 8.16 -0.99
C PHE A 223 -1.31 8.92 0.30
N ALA A 224 -0.93 8.21 1.36
CA ALA A 224 -0.53 8.83 2.63
C ALA A 224 0.70 9.74 2.48
N HIS A 225 1.71 9.31 1.71
CA HIS A 225 2.87 10.14 1.39
C HIS A 225 2.48 11.39 0.61
N LEU A 226 1.76 11.22 -0.51
CA LEU A 226 1.38 12.33 -1.38
C LEU A 226 0.48 13.34 -0.65
N ALA A 227 -0.43 12.85 0.20
CA ALA A 227 -1.32 13.69 0.99
C ALA A 227 -0.52 14.50 2.02
N THR A 228 0.42 13.87 2.71
CA THR A 228 1.28 14.54 3.68
C THR A 228 2.16 15.60 3.02
N ILE A 229 2.82 15.27 1.90
CA ILE A 229 3.66 16.19 1.14
C ILE A 229 2.84 17.39 0.66
N ARG A 230 1.67 17.16 0.05
CA ARG A 230 0.77 18.24 -0.38
C ARG A 230 0.43 19.18 0.77
N ARG A 231 0.05 18.63 1.92
CA ARG A 231 -0.34 19.42 3.08
C ARG A 231 0.81 20.23 3.63
N LEU A 232 2.01 19.64 3.73
CA LEU A 232 3.21 20.35 4.18
C LEU A 232 3.59 21.49 3.23
N ILE A 233 3.52 21.27 1.91
CA ILE A 233 3.86 22.31 0.91
C ILE A 233 2.85 23.46 0.96
N ASN A 234 1.55 23.16 1.07
CA ASN A 234 0.49 24.18 1.08
C ASN A 234 0.32 24.90 2.44
N TYR A 235 0.91 24.37 3.52
CA TYR A 235 0.94 25.03 4.82
C TYR A 235 1.88 26.26 4.72
N ARG A 236 1.29 27.45 4.85
CA ARG A 236 2.01 28.73 4.98
C ARG A 236 2.38 28.95 6.43
#